data_AF-A0A9W6UDX8-F1
#
_entry.id   AF-A0A9W6UDX8-F1
#
_cell.length_a   1.000
_cell.length_b   1.000
_cell.length_c   1.000
_cell.angle_alpha   90.00
_cell.angle_beta   90.00
_cell.angle_gamma   90.00
#
_symmetry.space_group_name_H-M   'P 1'
#
loop_
_entity.id
_entity.type
_entity.pdbx_description
1 polymer ?
#
loop_
_entity_poly.entity_id
_entity_poly.type
_entity_poly.pdbx_seq_one_letter_code
_entity_poly.pdbx_strand_id
1 'polypeptide(L)'
;MGSGGDKVIGRMIAVSPRDTNRFYIRLLLCYRRGPQSYEDLRTVDGVVHDSFKAAALSMGLLESDEENHRCLTEATSFQMPGQMRHLFGVLLIYCDPASPSELWSTHLSALSEDYLRDEIEPTTK
;
A
#
# COMPACT_ATOMS: atom_id res chain seq x y z
N MET A 1 -11.72 -15.78 -45.80
CA MET A 1 -12.51 -16.20 -44.63
C MET A 1 -12.25 -15.19 -43.52
N GLY A 2 -13.17 -14.26 -43.30
CA GLY A 2 -13.03 -13.23 -42.28
C GLY A 2 -13.46 -13.78 -40.93
N SER A 3 -12.51 -13.92 -39.99
CA SER A 3 -12.86 -14.11 -38.59
C SER A 3 -13.12 -12.73 -37.99
N GLY A 4 -14.39 -12.32 -38.02
CA GLY A 4 -14.86 -11.18 -37.26
C GLY A 4 -14.82 -11.56 -35.79
N GLY A 5 -13.73 -11.22 -35.11
CA GLY A 5 -13.67 -11.33 -33.66
C GLY A 5 -14.69 -10.36 -33.07
N ASP A 6 -15.76 -10.89 -32.49
CA ASP A 6 -16.76 -10.10 -31.77
C ASP A 6 -16.03 -9.21 -30.77
N LYS A 7 -16.23 -7.89 -30.89
CA LYS A 7 -15.64 -6.91 -29.98
C LYS A 7 -16.37 -7.01 -28.65
N VAL A 8 -15.97 -7.97 -27.82
CA VAL A 8 -16.51 -8.16 -26.47
C VAL A 8 -16.10 -6.96 -25.62
N ILE A 9 -17.07 -6.11 -25.29
CA ILE A 9 -16.88 -5.03 -24.31
C ILE A 9 -17.04 -5.66 -22.93
N GLY A 10 -15.93 -6.02 -22.31
CA GLY A 10 -15.91 -6.44 -20.90
C GLY A 10 -16.38 -5.28 -20.02
N ARG A 11 -17.55 -5.42 -19.39
CA ARG A 11 -18.04 -4.46 -18.40
C ARG A 11 -17.35 -4.74 -17.07
N MET A 12 -16.51 -3.81 -16.64
CA MET A 12 -15.85 -3.90 -15.34
C MET A 12 -16.76 -3.27 -14.27
N ILE A 13 -17.25 -4.07 -13.32
CA ILE A 13 -18.12 -3.60 -12.23
C ILE A 13 -17.37 -2.60 -11.35
N ALA A 14 -18.04 -1.53 -10.92
CA ALA A 14 -17.47 -0.59 -9.96
C ALA A 14 -17.08 -1.35 -8.67
N VAL A 15 -15.80 -1.33 -8.34
CA VAL A 15 -15.28 -1.99 -7.15
C VAL A 15 -15.03 -0.93 -6.08
N SER A 16 -15.50 -1.18 -4.86
CA SER A 16 -15.15 -0.32 -3.73
C SER A 16 -13.67 -0.51 -3.37
N PRO A 17 -12.92 0.57 -3.06
CA PRO A 17 -11.55 0.46 -2.54
C PRO A 17 -11.44 -0.40 -1.25
N ARG A 18 -12.55 -0.58 -0.52
CA ARG A 18 -12.63 -1.46 0.65
C ARG A 18 -12.45 -2.95 0.30
N ASP A 19 -12.68 -3.32 -0.96
CA ASP A 19 -12.39 -4.66 -1.48
C ASP A 19 -11.01 -4.65 -2.15
N THR A 20 -9.99 -4.69 -1.30
CA THR A 20 -8.58 -4.50 -1.65
C THR A 20 -8.13 -5.38 -2.81
N ASN A 21 -8.47 -6.67 -2.78
CA ASN A 21 -8.10 -7.60 -3.86
C ASN A 21 -8.81 -7.26 -5.17
N ARG A 22 -10.13 -7.01 -5.15
CA ARG A 22 -10.85 -6.65 -6.38
C ARG A 22 -10.40 -5.31 -6.94
N PHE A 23 -10.02 -4.36 -6.09
CA PHE A 23 -9.48 -3.07 -6.51
C PHE A 23 -8.19 -3.27 -7.31
N TYR A 24 -7.22 -4.02 -6.78
CA TYR A 24 -5.96 -4.28 -7.49
C TYR A 24 -6.15 -5.15 -8.73
N ILE A 25 -7.06 -6.12 -8.72
CA ILE A 25 -7.42 -6.87 -9.94
C ILE A 25 -7.96 -5.92 -11.01
N ARG A 26 -8.89 -5.03 -10.65
CA ARG A 26 -9.44 -4.01 -11.54
C ARG A 26 -8.34 -3.10 -12.08
N LEU A 27 -7.46 -2.62 -11.21
CA LEU A 27 -6.32 -1.79 -11.58
C LEU A 27 -5.43 -2.52 -12.61
N LEU A 28 -5.01 -3.76 -12.32
CA LEU A 28 -4.19 -4.54 -13.24
C LEU A 28 -4.88 -4.80 -14.58
N LEU A 29 -6.18 -5.13 -14.58
CA LEU A 29 -6.96 -5.36 -15.81
C LEU A 29 -7.14 -4.09 -16.66
N CYS A 30 -7.04 -2.90 -16.07
CA CYS A 30 -7.02 -1.65 -16.85
C CYS A 30 -5.73 -1.48 -17.66
N TYR A 31 -4.61 -2.06 -17.21
CA TYR A 31 -3.29 -1.88 -17.82
C TYR A 31 -2.81 -3.12 -18.61
N ARG A 32 -3.17 -4.33 -18.18
CA ARG A 32 -2.78 -5.61 -18.80
C ARG A 32 -3.87 -6.09 -19.75
N ARG A 33 -3.48 -6.42 -20.99
CA ARG A 33 -4.38 -6.98 -22.01
C ARG A 33 -4.28 -8.50 -22.05
N GLY A 34 -5.45 -9.15 -22.06
CA GLY A 34 -5.58 -10.59 -22.30
C GLY A 34 -4.98 -11.57 -21.28
N PRO A 35 -4.91 -11.25 -19.97
CA PRO A 35 -4.43 -12.22 -18.98
C PRO A 35 -5.30 -13.49 -19.03
N GLN A 36 -4.67 -14.66 -19.11
CA GLN A 36 -5.35 -15.95 -19.26
C GLN A 36 -5.68 -16.62 -17.92
N SER A 37 -5.10 -16.15 -16.82
CA SER A 37 -5.35 -16.65 -15.47
C SER A 37 -5.07 -15.56 -14.42
N TYR A 38 -5.46 -15.80 -13.16
CA TYR A 38 -5.09 -14.93 -12.03
C TYR A 38 -3.58 -14.93 -11.75
N GLU A 39 -2.89 -16.02 -12.09
CA GLU A 39 -1.43 -16.09 -12.00
C GLU A 39 -0.79 -15.20 -13.05
N ASP A 40 -1.22 -15.33 -14.31
CA ASP A 40 -0.76 -14.50 -15.43
C ASP A 40 -1.08 -12.99 -15.22
N LEU A 41 -2.18 -12.69 -14.54
CA LEU A 41 -2.51 -11.32 -14.12
C LEU A 41 -1.51 -10.76 -13.09
N ARG A 42 -0.93 -11.61 -12.24
CA ARG A 42 0.10 -11.25 -11.25
C ARG A 42 1.52 -11.40 -11.78
N THR A 43 1.70 -11.79 -13.04
CA THR A 43 3.02 -11.93 -13.64
C THR A 43 3.47 -10.61 -14.28
N VAL A 44 4.54 -10.03 -13.76
CA VAL A 44 5.15 -8.78 -14.26
C VAL A 44 6.59 -9.09 -14.63
N ASP A 45 6.98 -8.77 -15.86
CA ASP A 45 8.34 -9.02 -16.39
C ASP A 45 8.86 -10.46 -16.19
N GLY A 46 7.95 -11.45 -16.24
CA GLY A 46 8.26 -12.86 -16.08
C GLY A 46 8.30 -13.37 -14.64
N VAL A 47 8.07 -12.51 -13.65
CA VAL A 47 8.03 -12.85 -12.23
C VAL A 47 6.58 -12.91 -11.74
N VAL A 48 6.20 -14.01 -11.10
CA VAL A 48 4.87 -14.16 -10.46
C VAL A 48 4.92 -13.54 -9.07
N HIS A 49 4.05 -12.57 -8.80
CA HIS A 49 3.98 -11.92 -7.49
C HIS A 49 2.95 -12.57 -6.55
N ASP A 50 3.22 -12.52 -5.25
CA ASP A 50 2.38 -13.13 -4.21
C ASP A 50 0.96 -12.55 -4.12
N SER A 51 0.78 -11.28 -4.49
CA SER A 51 -0.51 -10.60 -4.48
C SER A 51 -0.72 -9.69 -5.69
N PHE A 52 -1.98 -9.37 -5.99
CA PHE A 52 -2.32 -8.39 -7.03
C PHE A 52 -1.78 -6.99 -6.71
N LYS A 53 -1.69 -6.65 -5.42
CA LYS A 53 -1.05 -5.43 -4.96
C LYS A 53 0.43 -5.40 -5.31
N ALA A 54 1.16 -6.48 -5.00
CA ALA A 54 2.59 -6.58 -5.28
C ALA A 54 2.88 -6.52 -6.79
N ALA A 55 2.03 -7.16 -7.62
CA ALA A 55 2.10 -7.01 -9.07
C ALA A 55 1.86 -5.55 -9.52
N ALA A 56 0.85 -4.88 -8.97
CA ALA A 56 0.55 -3.48 -9.30
C ALA A 56 1.69 -2.53 -8.89
N LEU A 57 2.30 -2.77 -7.73
CA LEU A 57 3.49 -2.05 -7.26
C LEU A 57 4.69 -2.28 -8.19
N SER A 58 4.96 -3.53 -8.58
CA SER A 58 6.04 -3.86 -9.52
C SER A 58 5.85 -3.27 -10.91
N MET A 59 4.60 -3.05 -11.33
CA MET A 59 4.26 -2.34 -12.57
C MET A 59 4.38 -0.81 -12.44
N GLY A 60 4.69 -0.27 -11.25
CA GLY A 60 4.72 1.17 -11.00
C GLY A 60 3.35 1.83 -11.03
N LEU A 61 2.27 1.07 -10.78
CA LEU A 61 0.90 1.59 -10.75
C LEU A 61 0.51 2.18 -9.39
N LEU A 62 1.34 1.94 -8.36
CA LEU A 62 1.19 2.46 -7.01
C LEU A 62 2.44 3.27 -6.67
N GLU A 63 2.27 4.37 -5.93
CA GLU A 63 3.42 5.11 -5.39
C GLU A 63 4.14 4.27 -4.34
N SER A 64 5.48 4.33 -4.35
CA SER A 64 6.31 3.62 -3.37
C SER A 64 6.24 4.33 -2.02
N ASP A 65 6.12 3.56 -0.94
CA ASP A 65 6.15 4.10 0.43
C ASP A 65 7.54 4.50 0.90
N GLU A 66 8.57 4.38 0.07
CA GLU A 66 9.96 4.66 0.44
C GLU A 66 10.16 6.08 0.99
N GLU A 67 9.53 7.08 0.36
CA GLU A 67 9.56 8.46 0.82
C GLU A 67 8.84 8.63 2.17
N ASN A 68 7.72 7.93 2.36
CA ASN A 68 6.96 7.92 3.61
C ASN A 68 7.80 7.30 4.74
N HIS A 69 8.51 6.20 4.45
CA HIS A 69 9.43 5.56 5.39
C HIS A 69 10.61 6.46 5.75
N ARG A 70 11.22 7.13 4.77
CA ARG A 70 12.34 8.06 5.00
C ARG A 70 11.89 9.21 5.89
N CYS A 71 10.74 9.82 5.58
CA CYS A 71 10.16 10.92 6.36
C CYS A 71 9.93 10.52 7.83
N LEU A 72 9.32 9.36 8.08
CA LEU A 72 9.09 8.87 9.44
C LEU A 72 10.39 8.53 10.17
N THR A 73 11.38 7.96 9.47
CA THR A 73 12.70 7.64 10.04
C THR A 73 13.43 8.91 10.49
N GLU A 74 13.40 9.96 9.67
CA GLU A 74 13.96 11.27 10.02
C GLU A 74 13.24 11.85 11.23
N ALA A 75 11.90 11.77 11.27
CA ALA A 75 11.09 12.24 12.39
C ALA A 75 11.44 11.55 13.72
N THR A 76 11.81 10.26 13.70
CA THR A 76 12.26 9.51 14.87
C THR A 76 13.50 10.14 15.52
N SER A 77 14.38 10.76 14.73
CA SER A 77 15.60 11.42 15.25
C SER A 77 15.30 12.61 16.15
N PHE A 78 14.11 13.19 16.05
CA PHE A 78 13.67 14.33 16.87
C PHE A 78 12.95 13.91 18.16
N GLN A 79 12.74 12.61 18.41
CA GLN A 79 12.11 12.04 19.63
C GLN A 79 10.80 12.73 20.05
N MET A 80 9.83 12.81 19.15
CA MET A 80 8.51 13.39 19.43
C MET A 80 7.36 12.45 19.02
N PRO A 81 7.04 11.43 19.83
CA PRO A 81 6.05 10.40 19.47
C PRO A 81 4.67 10.97 19.11
N GLY A 82 4.20 11.99 19.84
CA GLY A 82 2.95 12.68 19.53
C GLY A 82 2.94 13.38 18.16
N GLN A 83 4.05 14.02 17.77
CA GLN A 83 4.20 14.65 16.45
C GLN A 83 4.37 13.60 15.34
N MET A 84 5.04 12.49 15.63
CA MET A 84 5.12 11.37 14.69
C MET A 84 3.75 10.78 14.39
N ARG A 85 2.87 10.63 15.39
CA ARG A 85 1.49 10.19 15.18
C ARG A 85 0.69 11.16 14.31
N HIS A 86 0.91 12.46 14.48
CA HIS A 86 0.31 13.47 13.61
C HIS A 86 0.84 13.36 12.17
N LEU A 87 2.17 13.27 11.99
CA LEU A 87 2.81 13.09 10.70
C LEU A 87 2.32 11.82 9.99
N PHE A 88 2.21 10.70 10.70
CA PHE A 88 1.63 9.48 10.17
C PHE A 88 0.21 9.71 9.61
N GLY A 89 -0.64 10.42 10.35
CA GLY A 89 -1.98 10.81 9.87
C GLY A 89 -1.95 11.68 8.60
N VAL A 90 -1.00 12.62 8.50
CA VAL A 90 -0.79 13.44 7.29
C VAL A 90 -0.39 12.56 6.11
N LEU A 91 0.56 11.63 6.29
CA LEU A 91 0.99 10.71 5.23
C LEU A 91 -0.18 9.85 4.73
N LEU A 92 -1.03 9.35 5.61
CA LEU A 92 -2.23 8.57 5.22
C LEU A 92 -3.21 9.36 4.35
N ILE A 93 -3.34 10.67 4.57
CA ILE A 93 -4.31 11.52 3.85
C ILE A 93 -3.75 11.98 2.51
N TYR A 94 -2.47 12.36 2.48
CA TYR A 94 -1.90 13.10 1.35
C TYR A 94 -0.97 12.27 0.46
N CYS A 95 -0.40 11.18 0.98
CA CYS A 95 0.59 10.38 0.25
C CYS A 95 0.05 9.02 -0.20
N ASP A 96 -1.23 8.73 0.06
CA ASP A 96 -1.93 7.47 -0.24
C ASP A 96 -1.02 6.23 -0.20
N PRO A 97 -0.40 5.94 0.97
CA PRO A 97 0.65 4.95 1.05
C PRO A 97 0.17 3.61 0.52
N ALA A 98 1.00 2.94 -0.28
CA ALA A 98 0.66 1.65 -0.84
C ALA A 98 0.34 0.66 0.27
N SER A 99 1.08 0.66 1.37
CA SER A 99 1.04 -0.27 2.50
C SER A 99 0.98 0.44 3.86
N PRO A 100 -0.18 1.06 4.23
CA PRO A 100 -0.33 1.78 5.49
C PRO A 100 -0.03 0.91 6.72
N SER A 101 -0.39 -0.37 6.66
CA SER A 101 -0.18 -1.35 7.74
C SER A 101 1.29 -1.67 7.97
N GLU A 102 2.06 -1.76 6.89
CA GLU A 102 3.50 -2.05 6.94
C GLU A 102 4.27 -0.83 7.45
N LEU A 103 3.93 0.35 6.93
CA LEU A 103 4.42 1.64 7.41
C LEU A 103 4.17 1.80 8.92
N TRP A 104 2.96 1.49 9.39
CA TRP A 104 2.61 1.48 10.81
C TRP A 104 3.46 0.48 11.61
N SER A 105 3.50 -0.78 11.20
CA SER A 105 4.23 -1.82 11.95
C SER A 105 5.72 -1.53 12.09
N THR A 106 6.32 -0.90 11.08
CA THR A 106 7.74 -0.55 11.05
C THR A 106 8.07 0.55 12.05
N HIS A 107 7.18 1.54 12.19
CA HIS A 107 7.40 2.73 13.02
C HIS A 107 6.65 2.71 14.36
N LEU A 108 5.94 1.61 14.66
CA LEU A 108 5.08 1.49 15.84
C LEU A 108 5.81 1.79 17.15
N SER A 109 7.04 1.29 17.31
CA SER A 109 7.84 1.50 18.53
C SER A 109 8.10 2.99 18.77
N ALA A 110 8.47 3.74 17.74
CA ALA A 110 8.72 5.17 17.83
C ALA A 110 7.42 5.97 18.01
N LEU A 111 6.33 5.54 17.36
CA LEU A 111 5.01 6.16 17.48
C LEU A 111 4.36 6.01 18.87
N SER A 112 4.76 4.99 19.62
CA SER A 112 4.20 4.64 20.93
C SER A 112 5.17 4.81 22.10
N GLU A 113 6.36 5.36 21.86
CA GLU A 113 7.41 5.48 22.88
C GLU A 113 6.94 6.26 24.13
N ASP A 114 6.09 7.28 23.96
CA ASP A 114 5.55 8.05 25.08
C ASP A 114 4.58 7.24 25.94
N TYR A 115 3.72 6.43 25.33
CA TYR A 115 2.82 5.53 26.06
C TYR A 115 3.55 4.42 26.82
N LEU A 116 4.70 3.98 26.31
CA LEU A 116 5.53 2.97 26.98
C LEU A 116 6.33 3.54 28.17
N ARG A 117 6.62 4.85 28.17
CA ARG A 117 7.34 5.54 29.25
C ARG A 117 6.42 5.87 30.44
N ASP A 118 5.16 6.16 30.19
CA ASP A 118 4.16 6.45 31.24
C ASP A 118 3.89 5.26 32.18
N GLU A 119 4.29 4.03 31.81
CA GLU A 119 4.19 2.85 32.69
C GLU A 119 5.41 2.68 33.64
N ILE A 120 6.49 3.46 33.47
CA ILE A 120 7.79 3.24 34.17
C ILE A 120 8.20 4.42 35.08
N GLU A 121 7.39 5.48 35.27
CA GLU A 121 7.64 6.46 36.34
C GLU A 121 6.90 6.09 37.66
N PRO A 122 7.49 5.31 38.59
CA PRO A 122 7.06 5.37 39.97
C PRO A 122 7.51 6.70 40.55
N THR A 123 6.54 7.48 41.02
CA THR A 123 6.69 8.62 41.91
C THR A 123 7.91 8.52 42.81
N THR A 124 8.92 9.36 42.59
CA THR A 124 9.90 9.67 43.63
C THR A 124 9.91 11.18 43.83
N LYS A 125 9.12 11.60 44.84
CA LYS A 125 9.31 12.87 45.54
C LYS A 125 10.58 12.79 46.40
#